data_AF-A0A6N9C8I9-F1
#
_entry.id   AF-A0A6N9C8I9-F1
#
_cell.length_a   1.000
_cell.length_b   1.000
_cell.length_c   1.000
_cell.angle_alpha   90.00
_cell.angle_beta   90.00
_cell.angle_gamma   90.00
#
_symmetry.space_group_name_H-M   'P 1'
#
loop_
_entity.id
_entity.type
_entity.pdbx_description
1 polymer ?
#
loop_
_entity_poly.entity_id
_entity_poly.type
_entity_poly.pdbx_seq_one_letter_code
_entity_poly.pdbx_strand_id
1 'polypeptide(L)'
;MKYSEFFHTIQGEGKLVGVPSVFFRTSYCNLRCDWCSAIGTRVLSSDLRWTPIENLNPGDWVVGALRQDKGGHLQLQPTQVVETAVRRAPMVRFLTEDGIQFACSADHLLYQVTTRTQNSSKIHVGWRKAKKLSLGRAVRCILPPEDLQVAAEAYERGWLCGMAEGDGCFWSLRKGDKNYRRFRLALSNVSLLEQFQQFAKRAGYRLHFAPHQHSGFKGYSVMEALWLTTSESAESFERWLKAHPQDQSYFRGWLAGFFDAEGSYTGTIRFAQKEGIFKQKAIDFAAKLGFRPTNESRGIRLGGTTPEILRFYSLCQPQSLKKWNFWGISSQARQHIVNVEHADTEEVISLKTASGTYVSEGILSHNCDTPFTSWNPENKDITLMEAVEAITKYDCKHVVITGGEPFIQVKELAQLCQALDERGHHITIETNATIFAPVAAHLISMSPKLQNSNPPSDNRYFQSHERGRIRPDVIRKFLDRYECQVKFVVDQPADIEEIQALQAEIPIPAETIVLMPQGITPEELAPKQEWLVDICKEHGYRYSPRVHVDIWGDKRGV
;
A
#
# COMPACT_ATOMS: atom_id res chain seq x y z
N MET A 1 -16.05 19.73 -12.46
CA MET A 1 -16.54 18.35 -12.35
C MET A 1 -15.35 17.43 -12.17
N LYS A 2 -15.47 16.38 -11.36
CA LYS A 2 -14.47 15.32 -11.22
C LYS A 2 -14.79 14.19 -12.18
N TYR A 3 -13.84 13.85 -13.03
CA TYR A 3 -13.96 12.75 -13.99
C TYR A 3 -12.78 11.79 -13.84
N SER A 4 -12.83 10.64 -14.53
CA SER A 4 -11.75 9.65 -14.55
C SER A 4 -11.02 9.59 -15.87
N GLU A 5 -11.77 9.59 -16.97
CA GLU A 5 -11.29 9.45 -18.33
C GLU A 5 -12.44 9.76 -19.30
N PHE A 6 -12.10 10.01 -20.56
CA PHE A 6 -13.03 9.95 -21.67
C PHE A 6 -12.36 9.26 -22.85
N PHE A 7 -13.13 8.54 -23.65
CA PHE A 7 -12.62 7.78 -24.80
C PHE A 7 -13.73 7.58 -25.82
N HIS A 8 -13.36 7.33 -27.07
CA HIS A 8 -14.28 7.10 -28.17
C HIS A 8 -14.21 5.65 -28.62
N THR A 9 -15.36 4.98 -28.61
CA THR A 9 -15.53 3.56 -28.99
C THR A 9 -16.98 3.33 -29.44
N ILE A 10 -17.48 2.10 -29.38
CA ILE A 10 -18.88 1.71 -29.56
C ILE A 10 -19.54 1.42 -28.21
N GLN A 11 -20.85 1.53 -28.06
CA GLN A 11 -21.51 0.95 -26.88
C GLN A 11 -21.35 -0.58 -26.88
N GLY A 12 -20.85 -1.12 -25.78
CA GLY A 12 -20.59 -2.55 -25.64
C GLY A 12 -21.75 -3.37 -25.05
N GLU A 13 -22.81 -2.69 -24.59
CA GLU A 13 -23.94 -3.28 -23.87
C GLU A 13 -25.23 -2.46 -24.05
N GLY A 14 -26.39 -3.09 -23.83
CA GLY A 14 -27.70 -2.43 -23.79
C GLY A 14 -28.35 -2.16 -25.15
N LYS A 15 -29.21 -1.14 -25.21
CA LYS A 15 -30.09 -0.86 -26.36
C LYS A 15 -29.33 -0.42 -27.62
N LEU A 16 -28.19 0.24 -27.46
CA LEU A 16 -27.45 0.86 -28.55
C LEU A 16 -26.12 0.12 -28.81
N VAL A 17 -26.02 -1.17 -28.48
CA VAL A 17 -24.83 -1.98 -28.77
C VAL A 17 -24.35 -1.77 -30.21
N GLY A 18 -23.05 -1.50 -30.38
CA GLY A 18 -22.43 -1.24 -31.68
C GLY A 18 -22.48 0.21 -32.17
N VAL A 19 -23.25 1.10 -31.52
CA VAL A 19 -23.33 2.52 -31.89
C VAL A 19 -22.05 3.26 -31.45
N PRO A 20 -21.35 3.96 -32.37
CA PRO A 20 -20.22 4.82 -32.03
C PRO A 20 -20.62 5.86 -30.97
N SER A 21 -19.83 5.95 -29.90
CA SER A 21 -20.13 6.76 -28.72
C SER A 21 -18.85 7.30 -28.08
N VAL A 22 -18.96 8.50 -27.51
CA VAL A 22 -17.95 9.05 -26.59
C VAL A 22 -18.36 8.73 -25.17
N PHE A 23 -17.50 8.03 -24.44
CA PHE A 23 -17.69 7.76 -23.03
C PHE A 23 -17.05 8.89 -22.21
N PHE A 24 -17.82 9.48 -21.30
CA PHE A 24 -17.34 10.40 -20.27
C PHE A 24 -17.56 9.75 -18.90
N ARG A 25 -16.49 9.31 -18.26
CA ARG A 25 -16.56 8.56 -17.00
C ARG A 25 -16.32 9.51 -15.82
N THR A 26 -17.29 9.62 -14.93
CA THR A 26 -17.29 10.48 -13.74
C THR A 26 -16.64 9.79 -12.54
N SER A 27 -16.22 10.59 -11.56
CA SER A 27 -15.63 10.10 -10.29
C SER A 27 -16.67 9.90 -9.19
N TYR A 28 -16.27 9.15 -8.15
CA TYR A 28 -17.00 8.84 -6.90
C TYR A 28 -18.08 7.75 -7.04
N CYS A 29 -18.14 6.85 -6.05
CA CYS A 29 -19.21 5.86 -5.91
C CYS A 29 -19.77 5.92 -4.48
N ASN A 30 -21.09 5.87 -4.35
CA ASN A 30 -21.83 5.85 -3.09
C ASN A 30 -22.13 4.44 -2.56
N LEU A 31 -21.85 3.40 -3.37
CA LEU A 31 -21.86 2.00 -2.96
C LEU A 31 -20.40 1.54 -2.74
N ARG A 32 -19.79 1.94 -1.62
CA ARG A 32 -18.35 1.71 -1.34
C ARG A 32 -18.10 0.32 -0.76
N CYS A 33 -17.10 -0.40 -1.28
CA CYS A 33 -16.42 -1.47 -0.53
C CYS A 33 -15.21 -0.82 0.18
N ASP A 34 -15.28 -0.74 1.51
CA ASP A 34 -14.36 0.04 2.33
C ASP A 34 -13.06 -0.71 2.64
N TRP A 35 -11.91 -0.08 2.49
CA TRP A 35 -10.65 -0.61 3.02
C TRP A 35 -9.74 0.59 3.24
N CYS A 36 -9.38 0.92 4.48
CA CYS A 36 -8.52 2.08 4.80
C CYS A 36 -7.86 1.89 6.17
N SER A 37 -6.79 2.64 6.45
CA SER A 37 -6.13 2.71 7.77
C SER A 37 -6.44 4.04 8.45
N ALA A 38 -6.38 4.10 9.79
CA ALA A 38 -6.57 5.34 10.53
C ALA A 38 -5.51 6.39 10.16
N ILE A 39 -5.85 7.69 10.21
CA ILE A 39 -4.85 8.76 10.17
C ILE A 39 -3.84 8.57 11.32
N GLY A 40 -2.55 8.85 11.08
CA GLY A 40 -1.47 8.63 12.02
C GLY A 40 -0.92 7.20 12.03
N THR A 41 -1.57 6.27 11.32
CA THR A 41 -1.05 4.91 11.13
C THR A 41 0.32 4.98 10.47
N ARG A 42 1.33 4.35 11.06
CA ARG A 42 2.68 4.27 10.52
C ARG A 42 2.80 3.11 9.55
N VAL A 43 3.38 3.37 8.40
CA VAL A 43 3.69 2.38 7.37
C VAL A 43 5.20 2.19 7.29
N LEU A 44 5.64 0.96 7.11
CA LEU A 44 7.05 0.62 7.02
C LEU A 44 7.58 0.95 5.62
N SER A 45 8.39 2.01 5.52
CA SER A 45 9.12 2.39 4.31
C SER A 45 10.15 1.33 3.93
N SER A 46 10.55 1.27 2.65
CA SER A 46 11.51 0.26 2.17
C SER A 46 12.92 0.40 2.76
N ASP A 47 13.24 1.53 3.38
CA ASP A 47 14.46 1.73 4.19
C ASP A 47 14.28 1.30 5.67
N LEU A 48 13.17 0.62 5.96
CA LEU A 48 12.74 0.16 7.28
C LEU A 48 12.49 1.27 8.31
N ARG A 49 12.18 2.49 7.84
CA ARG A 49 11.69 3.56 8.71
C ARG A 49 10.16 3.56 8.78
N TRP A 50 9.63 4.04 9.88
CA TRP A 50 8.20 4.23 10.07
C TRP A 50 7.79 5.61 9.61
N THR A 51 6.92 5.66 8.60
CA THR A 51 6.41 6.90 8.03
C THR A 51 4.90 6.97 8.27
N PRO A 52 4.37 8.06 8.84
CA PRO A 52 2.92 8.25 8.95
C PRO A 52 2.25 8.13 7.57
N ILE A 53 1.12 7.45 7.50
CA ILE A 53 0.43 7.12 6.24
C ILE A 53 -0.01 8.38 5.48
N GLU A 54 -0.31 9.47 6.18
CA GLU A 54 -0.60 10.80 5.63
C GLU A 54 0.58 11.47 4.92
N ASN A 55 1.80 11.05 5.23
CA ASN A 55 3.02 11.59 4.62
C ASN A 55 3.47 10.78 3.40
N LEU A 56 2.80 9.67 3.08
CA LEU A 56 3.10 8.86 1.91
C LEU A 56 2.45 9.43 0.66
N ASN A 57 3.21 9.48 -0.42
CA ASN A 57 2.79 9.94 -1.73
C ASN A 57 2.96 8.84 -2.78
N PRO A 58 2.17 8.88 -3.87
CA PRO A 58 2.45 8.06 -5.05
C PRO A 58 3.91 8.24 -5.50
N GLY A 59 4.61 7.13 -5.67
CA GLY A 59 6.04 7.10 -5.96
C GLY A 59 6.92 6.63 -4.80
N ASP A 60 6.46 6.79 -3.56
CA ASP A 60 7.20 6.37 -2.37
C ASP A 60 7.31 4.85 -2.28
N TRP A 61 8.37 4.36 -1.65
CA TRP A 61 8.65 2.93 -1.53
C TRP A 61 8.41 2.43 -0.11
N VAL A 62 7.58 1.39 0.01
CA VAL A 62 7.20 0.74 1.27
C VAL A 62 7.47 -0.77 1.22
N VAL A 63 7.41 -1.42 2.37
CA VAL A 63 7.54 -2.88 2.49
C VAL A 63 6.19 -3.53 2.23
N GLY A 64 6.11 -4.35 1.18
CA GLY A 64 5.00 -5.25 0.89
C GLY A 64 5.40 -6.71 1.08
N ALA A 65 4.44 -7.62 0.89
CA ALA A 65 4.67 -9.06 0.89
C ALA A 65 3.89 -9.78 -0.21
N LEU A 66 4.55 -10.64 -0.99
CA LEU A 66 3.95 -11.45 -2.05
C LEU A 66 4.30 -12.93 -1.90
N ARG A 67 3.47 -13.80 -2.48
CA ARG A 67 3.83 -15.20 -2.70
C ARG A 67 4.53 -15.31 -4.05
N GLN A 68 5.71 -15.94 -4.09
CA GLN A 68 6.40 -16.21 -5.36
C GLN A 68 5.73 -17.37 -6.12
N ASP A 69 5.27 -18.42 -5.42
CA ASP A 69 4.65 -19.60 -6.03
C ASP A 69 3.31 -19.99 -5.37
N LYS A 70 2.47 -20.75 -6.09
CA LYS A 70 1.23 -21.33 -5.54
C LYS A 70 1.55 -22.26 -4.37
N GLY A 71 1.22 -21.82 -3.15
CA GLY A 71 1.46 -22.56 -1.91
C GLY A 71 2.67 -22.08 -1.10
N GLY A 72 3.48 -21.16 -1.64
CA GLY A 72 4.63 -20.58 -0.96
C GLY A 72 4.28 -19.62 0.19
N HIS A 73 5.26 -19.37 1.06
CA HIS A 73 5.15 -18.35 2.11
C HIS A 73 5.18 -16.94 1.51
N LEU A 74 4.55 -15.98 2.21
CA LEU A 74 4.67 -14.56 1.88
C LEU A 74 6.12 -14.11 2.14
N GLN A 75 6.72 -13.51 1.13
CA GLN A 75 8.06 -12.97 1.15
C GLN A 75 8.01 -11.45 1.01
N LEU A 76 8.83 -10.77 1.81
CA LEU A 76 8.92 -9.33 1.81
C LEU A 76 9.63 -8.82 0.54
N GLN A 77 9.17 -7.68 0.05
CA GLN A 77 9.76 -7.00 -1.10
C GLN A 77 9.43 -5.50 -1.07
N PRO A 78 10.29 -4.65 -1.66
CA PRO A 78 9.94 -3.26 -1.88
C PRO A 78 8.75 -3.18 -2.83
N THR A 79 7.80 -2.30 -2.54
CA THR A 79 6.68 -1.99 -3.42
C THR A 79 6.43 -0.49 -3.42
N GLN A 80 6.01 0.02 -4.57
CA GLN A 80 5.74 1.44 -4.72
C GLN A 80 4.30 1.76 -4.31
N VAL A 81 4.12 2.85 -3.59
CA VAL A 81 2.81 3.48 -3.39
C VAL A 81 2.33 4.01 -4.73
N VAL A 82 1.14 3.58 -5.17
CA VAL A 82 0.54 4.00 -6.44
C VAL A 82 -0.56 5.02 -6.23
N GLU A 83 -1.22 5.01 -5.06
CA GLU A 83 -2.32 5.91 -4.75
C GLU A 83 -2.48 6.10 -3.24
N THR A 84 -2.83 7.31 -2.84
CA THR A 84 -3.37 7.64 -1.52
C THR A 84 -4.67 8.42 -1.67
N ALA A 85 -5.64 8.17 -0.79
CA ALA A 85 -6.87 8.97 -0.74
C ALA A 85 -7.44 9.03 0.68
N VAL A 86 -7.97 10.20 1.05
CA VAL A 86 -8.71 10.39 2.29
C VAL A 86 -10.15 9.97 2.09
N ARG A 87 -10.67 9.18 3.02
CA ARG A 87 -12.03 8.64 3.02
C ARG A 87 -12.61 8.70 4.43
N ARG A 88 -13.88 8.33 4.57
CA ARG A 88 -14.53 8.13 5.87
C ARG A 88 -15.09 6.73 5.94
N ALA A 89 -14.83 6.02 7.03
CA ALA A 89 -15.31 4.64 7.23
C ALA A 89 -15.48 4.31 8.73
N PRO A 90 -16.37 3.36 9.09
CA PRO A 90 -16.47 2.84 10.45
C PRO A 90 -15.16 2.18 10.88
N MET A 91 -14.73 2.42 12.12
CA MET A 91 -13.42 2.03 12.60
C MET A 91 -13.41 0.78 13.48
N VAL A 92 -12.27 0.11 13.49
CA VAL A 92 -11.94 -0.96 14.44
C VAL A 92 -10.55 -0.70 14.96
N ARG A 93 -10.40 -0.70 16.28
CA ARG A 93 -9.13 -0.53 16.99
C ARG A 93 -8.76 -1.85 17.65
N PHE A 94 -7.49 -2.17 17.62
CA PHE A 94 -6.94 -3.41 18.15
C PHE A 94 -5.79 -3.13 19.10
N LEU A 95 -5.69 -3.96 20.14
CA LEU A 95 -4.50 -4.09 20.98
C LEU A 95 -4.02 -5.54 20.90
N THR A 96 -2.71 -5.73 20.73
CA THR A 96 -2.08 -7.06 20.77
C THR A 96 -1.47 -7.36 22.13
N GLU A 97 -1.14 -8.63 22.36
CA GLU A 97 -0.51 -9.11 23.61
C GLU A 97 0.80 -8.40 23.95
N ASP A 98 1.59 -8.01 22.94
CA ASP A 98 2.83 -7.25 23.12
C ASP A 98 2.63 -5.73 23.09
N GLY A 99 1.38 -5.26 23.21
CA GLY A 99 1.05 -3.83 23.34
C GLY A 99 0.96 -3.05 22.02
N ILE A 100 1.01 -3.73 20.86
CA ILE A 100 0.87 -3.06 19.56
C ILE A 100 -0.57 -2.57 19.41
N GLN A 101 -0.71 -1.28 19.12
CA GLN A 101 -1.99 -0.66 18.83
C GLN A 101 -2.10 -0.36 17.34
N PHE A 102 -3.20 -0.76 16.72
CA PHE A 102 -3.47 -0.43 15.33
C PHE A 102 -4.97 -0.24 15.09
N ALA A 103 -5.30 0.63 14.15
CA ALA A 103 -6.68 0.97 13.84
C ALA A 103 -6.90 1.07 12.33
N CYS A 104 -8.00 0.50 11.85
CA CYS A 104 -8.33 0.49 10.44
C CYS A 104 -9.86 0.43 10.25
N SER A 105 -10.29 0.63 9.01
CA SER A 105 -11.71 0.52 8.70
C SER A 105 -12.21 -0.91 8.94
N ALA A 106 -13.49 -1.05 9.27
CA ALA A 106 -14.12 -2.33 9.57
C ALA A 106 -13.98 -3.39 8.49
N ASP A 107 -13.95 -2.96 7.23
CA ASP A 107 -13.71 -3.89 6.15
C ASP A 107 -12.23 -4.16 5.92
N HIS A 108 -11.27 -3.27 6.24
CA HIS A 108 -9.81 -3.43 6.00
C HIS A 108 -9.27 -4.87 6.14
N LEU A 109 -8.51 -5.36 5.15
CA LEU A 109 -7.96 -6.74 5.18
C LEU A 109 -6.63 -6.79 5.93
N LEU A 110 -6.60 -7.67 6.93
CA LEU A 110 -5.40 -8.04 7.67
C LEU A 110 -5.14 -9.53 7.49
N TYR A 111 -3.87 -9.93 7.50
CA TYR A 111 -3.50 -11.34 7.29
C TYR A 111 -3.61 -12.14 8.60
N GLN A 112 -4.68 -12.91 8.76
CA GLN A 112 -4.90 -13.79 9.92
C GLN A 112 -4.06 -15.07 9.83
N VAL A 113 -3.51 -15.53 10.95
CA VAL A 113 -2.60 -16.71 11.05
C VAL A 113 -2.91 -17.61 12.25
N THR A 114 -4.19 -17.78 12.60
CA THR A 114 -4.59 -18.51 13.81
C THR A 114 -4.43 -20.03 13.62
N THR A 115 -3.64 -20.64 14.51
CA THR A 115 -3.43 -22.10 14.59
C THR A 115 -4.48 -22.79 15.46
N ARG A 116 -4.55 -24.12 15.34
CA ARG A 116 -5.47 -25.03 16.05
C ARG A 116 -5.58 -24.67 17.55
N THR A 117 -6.80 -24.46 18.04
CA THR A 117 -7.09 -24.45 19.48
C THR A 117 -7.50 -25.87 19.90
N GLN A 118 -7.47 -26.19 21.21
CA GLN A 118 -7.84 -27.53 21.71
C GLN A 118 -9.25 -27.96 21.28
N ASN A 119 -10.15 -27.01 20.96
CA ASN A 119 -11.56 -27.25 20.61
C ASN A 119 -11.91 -27.00 19.12
N SER A 120 -10.95 -26.73 18.24
CA SER A 120 -11.23 -26.43 16.82
C SER A 120 -10.19 -27.05 15.88
N SER A 121 -10.65 -27.88 14.94
CA SER A 121 -9.82 -28.56 13.94
C SER A 121 -9.40 -27.68 12.74
N LYS A 122 -9.91 -26.44 12.62
CA LYS A 122 -9.70 -25.58 11.43
C LYS A 122 -8.62 -24.52 11.62
N ILE A 123 -7.50 -24.66 10.89
CA ILE A 123 -6.47 -23.64 10.75
C ILE A 123 -7.00 -22.52 9.86
N HIS A 124 -6.93 -21.26 10.32
CA HIS A 124 -7.36 -20.10 9.54
C HIS A 124 -6.14 -19.25 9.18
N VAL A 125 -5.72 -19.35 7.92
CA VAL A 125 -4.63 -18.55 7.35
C VAL A 125 -5.13 -17.82 6.11
N GLY A 126 -5.00 -16.50 6.09
CA GLY A 126 -5.34 -15.69 4.92
C GLY A 126 -5.89 -14.32 5.27
N TRP A 127 -6.26 -13.56 4.23
CA TRP A 127 -6.83 -12.23 4.37
C TRP A 127 -8.20 -12.26 5.02
N ARG A 128 -8.40 -11.40 6.02
CA ARG A 128 -9.64 -11.28 6.78
C ARG A 128 -9.94 -9.84 7.08
N LYS A 129 -11.22 -9.50 6.96
CA LYS A 129 -11.74 -8.17 7.29
C LYS A 129 -11.52 -7.90 8.78
N ALA A 130 -11.11 -6.68 9.11
CA ALA A 130 -10.85 -6.24 10.47
C ALA A 130 -12.02 -6.57 11.41
N LYS A 131 -13.26 -6.27 11.01
CA LYS A 131 -14.47 -6.56 11.80
C LYS A 131 -14.75 -8.04 12.07
N LYS A 132 -14.08 -8.96 11.36
CA LYS A 132 -14.20 -10.41 11.56
C LYS A 132 -13.10 -10.95 12.50
N LEU A 133 -12.12 -10.13 12.86
CA LEU A 133 -11.13 -10.47 13.87
C LEU A 133 -11.74 -10.31 15.26
N SER A 134 -11.37 -11.23 16.14
CA SER A 134 -11.89 -11.34 17.51
C SER A 134 -10.75 -11.68 18.47
N LEU A 135 -11.02 -11.56 19.77
CA LEU A 135 -10.08 -11.89 20.84
C LEU A 135 -9.46 -13.28 20.65
N GLY A 136 -8.15 -13.39 20.90
CA GLY A 136 -7.37 -14.62 20.78
C GLY A 136 -7.02 -15.01 19.33
N ARG A 137 -7.51 -14.29 18.31
CA ARG A 137 -7.04 -14.48 16.93
C ARG A 137 -5.67 -13.82 16.75
N ALA A 138 -4.83 -14.46 15.95
CA ALA A 138 -3.50 -13.96 15.63
C ALA A 138 -3.45 -13.34 14.23
N VAL A 139 -2.79 -12.19 14.12
CA VAL A 139 -2.46 -11.51 12.86
C VAL A 139 -0.97 -11.62 12.56
N ARG A 140 -0.59 -11.59 11.28
CA ARG A 140 0.81 -11.62 10.84
C ARG A 140 1.49 -10.31 11.21
N CYS A 141 2.54 -10.42 12.02
CA CYS A 141 3.38 -9.30 12.42
C CYS A 141 4.74 -9.41 11.71
N ILE A 142 5.15 -8.34 11.04
CA ILE A 142 6.44 -8.26 10.34
C ILE A 142 7.50 -7.64 11.25
N LEU A 143 7.24 -6.43 11.71
CA LEU A 143 8.12 -5.65 12.56
C LEU A 143 7.27 -4.62 13.31
N PRO A 144 7.14 -4.66 14.63
CA PRO A 144 6.45 -3.60 15.37
C PRO A 144 7.19 -2.27 15.27
N PRO A 145 6.48 -1.13 15.27
CA PRO A 145 7.11 0.18 15.44
C PRO A 145 7.64 0.39 16.86
N GLU A 146 8.76 1.10 16.95
CA GLU A 146 9.36 1.50 18.22
C GLU A 146 9.41 3.03 18.31
N ASP A 147 8.75 3.57 19.33
CA ASP A 147 8.72 5.00 19.62
C ASP A 147 10.03 5.41 20.32
N LEU A 148 11.01 5.82 19.52
CA LEU A 148 12.31 6.22 20.02
C LEU A 148 12.61 7.67 19.65
N GLN A 149 12.97 8.45 20.66
CA GLN A 149 13.45 9.81 20.47
C GLN A 149 14.82 9.75 19.78
N VAL A 150 14.89 10.22 18.54
CA VAL A 150 16.12 10.20 17.74
C VAL A 150 16.84 11.53 17.87
N ALA A 151 17.94 11.54 18.61
CA ALA A 151 18.87 12.66 18.61
C ALA A 151 19.87 12.45 17.45
N ALA A 152 19.64 13.13 16.33
CA ALA A 152 20.43 12.96 15.10
C ALA A 152 21.95 13.13 15.37
N GLU A 153 22.34 14.15 16.14
CA GLU A 153 23.75 14.38 16.48
C GLU A 153 24.38 13.24 17.29
N ALA A 154 23.64 12.67 18.24
CA ALA A 154 24.10 11.55 19.05
C ALA A 154 24.24 10.28 18.20
N TYR A 155 23.28 10.03 17.31
CA TYR A 155 23.36 8.95 16.32
C TYR A 155 24.57 9.09 15.40
N GLU A 156 24.75 10.26 14.77
CA GLU A 156 25.87 10.52 13.85
C GLU A 156 27.22 10.34 14.55
N ARG A 157 27.35 10.86 15.78
CA ARG A 157 28.54 10.65 16.61
C ARG A 157 28.77 9.17 16.94
N GLY A 158 27.71 8.45 17.29
CA GLY A 158 27.75 7.02 17.51
C GLY A 158 28.29 6.31 16.28
N TRP A 159 27.73 6.59 15.11
CA TRP A 159 28.12 5.98 13.83
C TRP A 159 29.57 6.28 13.47
N LEU A 160 30.02 7.53 13.61
CA LEU A 160 31.43 7.91 13.42
C LEU A 160 32.35 7.12 14.38
N CYS A 161 31.95 6.97 15.64
CA CYS A 161 32.72 6.25 16.64
C CYS A 161 32.80 4.74 16.33
N GLY A 162 31.68 4.10 16.01
CA GLY A 162 31.65 2.69 15.63
C GLY A 162 32.51 2.41 14.41
N MET A 163 32.44 3.25 13.37
CA MET A 163 33.27 3.12 12.18
C MET A 163 34.76 3.32 12.49
N ALA A 164 35.10 4.34 13.27
CA ALA A 164 36.48 4.65 13.63
C ALA A 164 37.12 3.61 14.57
N GLU A 165 36.32 2.95 15.41
CA GLU A 165 36.79 1.88 16.29
C GLU A 165 36.89 0.52 15.57
N GLY A 166 36.15 0.31 14.48
CA GLY A 166 36.29 -0.87 13.62
C GLY A 166 37.47 -0.75 12.64
N ASP A 167 37.40 0.21 11.72
CA ASP A 167 38.36 0.33 10.60
C ASP A 167 39.22 1.61 10.65
N GLY A 168 38.99 2.48 11.64
CA GLY A 168 39.78 3.70 11.82
C GLY A 168 41.15 3.43 12.45
N CYS A 169 42.13 4.24 12.09
CA CYS A 169 43.48 4.15 12.63
C CYS A 169 43.90 5.50 13.22
N PHE A 170 44.12 5.52 14.54
CA PHE A 170 44.81 6.62 15.20
C PHE A 170 46.24 6.21 15.56
N TRP A 171 47.23 7.03 15.20
CA TRP A 171 48.62 6.79 15.55
C TRP A 171 49.35 8.09 15.84
N SER A 172 50.53 7.98 16.43
CA SER A 172 51.40 9.11 16.75
C SER A 172 52.67 9.02 15.90
N LEU A 173 53.00 10.10 15.20
CA LEU A 173 54.19 10.22 14.36
C LEU A 173 55.18 11.15 15.06
N ARG A 174 56.35 10.62 15.43
CA ARG A 174 57.43 11.43 16.00
C ARG A 174 58.30 12.01 14.89
N LYS A 175 58.54 13.33 14.91
CA LYS A 175 59.48 14.01 14.02
C LYS A 175 60.33 14.97 14.84
N GLY A 176 61.56 14.56 15.14
CA GLY A 176 62.41 15.21 16.15
C GLY A 176 61.80 15.08 17.56
N ASP A 177 61.72 16.20 18.27
CA ASP A 177 61.11 16.28 19.61
C ASP A 177 59.60 16.49 19.59
N LYS A 178 58.99 16.66 18.41
CA LYS A 178 57.55 16.86 18.25
C LYS A 178 56.84 15.53 17.99
N ASN A 179 55.69 15.36 18.63
CA ASN A 179 54.79 14.22 18.43
C ASN A 179 53.50 14.71 17.75
N TYR A 180 53.11 14.06 16.65
CA TYR A 180 51.92 14.43 15.89
C TYR A 180 50.91 13.30 15.93
N ARG A 181 49.72 13.54 16.47
CA ARG A 181 48.60 12.61 16.35
C ARG A 181 48.03 12.64 14.94
N ARG A 182 47.63 11.49 14.42
CA ARG A 182 47.05 11.33 13.09
C ARG A 182 45.85 10.40 13.16
N PHE A 183 44.93 10.61 12.23
CA PHE A 183 43.78 9.74 12.00
C PHE A 183 43.67 9.43 10.51
N ARG A 184 43.31 8.18 10.21
CA ARG A 184 42.95 7.72 8.88
C ARG A 184 41.77 6.76 8.97
N LEU A 185 40.84 6.86 8.04
CA LEU A 185 39.85 5.81 7.75
C LEU A 185 40.03 5.38 6.30
N ALA A 186 40.33 4.11 6.05
CA ALA A 186 40.53 3.57 4.70
C ALA A 186 39.53 2.45 4.46
N LEU A 187 38.66 2.60 3.46
CA LEU A 187 37.57 1.67 3.16
C LEU A 187 37.52 1.39 1.66
N SER A 188 37.13 0.18 1.28
CA SER A 188 36.82 -0.16 -0.12
C SER A 188 35.49 0.42 -0.59
N ASN A 189 34.62 0.83 0.33
CA ASN A 189 33.33 1.43 0.03
C ASN A 189 33.38 2.96 0.14
N VAL A 190 33.56 3.62 -1.00
CA VAL A 190 33.69 5.09 -1.09
C VAL A 190 32.46 5.82 -0.55
N SER A 191 31.25 5.28 -0.72
CA SER A 191 30.03 5.94 -0.22
C SER A 191 30.00 6.04 1.32
N LEU A 192 30.60 5.08 2.03
CA LEU A 192 30.74 5.15 3.48
C LEU A 192 31.78 6.20 3.90
N LEU A 193 32.84 6.41 3.09
CA LEU A 193 33.79 7.50 3.32
C LEU A 193 33.09 8.86 3.13
N GLU A 194 32.34 9.04 2.05
CA GLU A 194 31.56 10.26 1.83
C GLU A 194 30.59 10.55 2.98
N GLN A 195 29.87 9.52 3.45
CA GLN A 195 28.97 9.64 4.60
C GLN A 195 29.73 10.02 5.89
N PHE A 196 30.87 9.39 6.15
CA PHE A 196 31.74 9.70 7.29
C PHE A 196 32.23 11.15 7.23
N GLN A 197 32.67 11.61 6.06
CA GLN A 197 33.10 13.00 5.88
C GLN A 197 31.94 13.98 6.15
N GLN A 198 30.72 13.67 5.70
CA GLN A 198 29.55 14.52 5.93
C GLN A 198 29.16 14.62 7.40
N PHE A 199 29.06 13.49 8.10
CA PHE A 199 28.76 13.46 9.55
C PHE A 199 29.85 14.19 10.34
N ALA A 200 31.12 13.92 10.04
CA ALA A 200 32.23 14.59 10.71
C ALA A 200 32.23 16.11 10.45
N LYS A 201 31.92 16.55 9.22
CA LYS A 201 31.81 17.97 8.85
C LYS A 201 30.72 18.67 9.67
N ARG A 202 29.56 18.03 9.88
CA ARG A 202 28.49 18.56 10.74
C ARG A 202 28.93 18.68 12.20
N ALA A 203 29.73 17.74 12.69
CA ALA A 203 30.36 17.82 14.00
C ALA A 203 31.56 18.80 14.09
N GLY A 204 31.86 19.54 13.01
CA GLY A 204 32.93 20.55 12.98
C GLY A 204 34.31 20.02 12.55
N TYR A 205 34.43 18.76 12.16
CA TYR A 205 35.69 18.12 11.74
C TYR A 205 35.79 18.01 10.22
N ARG A 206 36.87 18.57 9.64
CA ARG A 206 37.12 18.51 8.20
C ARG A 206 38.13 17.42 7.87
N LEU A 207 37.67 16.36 7.21
CA LEU A 207 38.51 15.31 6.62
C LEU A 207 38.67 15.53 5.12
N HIS A 208 39.79 15.09 4.56
CA HIS A 208 40.05 15.15 3.12
C HIS A 208 40.38 13.76 2.58
N PHE A 209 40.03 13.54 1.32
CA PHE A 209 40.39 12.33 0.59
C PHE A 209 41.86 12.37 0.19
N ALA A 210 42.58 11.29 0.47
CA ALA A 210 43.91 11.04 -0.07
C ALA A 210 44.18 9.51 -0.12
N PRO A 211 44.89 9.02 -1.15
CA PRO A 211 45.14 7.60 -1.31
C PRO A 211 46.00 7.03 -0.18
N HIS A 212 45.71 5.80 0.22
CA HIS A 212 46.51 5.03 1.16
C HIS A 212 46.98 3.72 0.51
N GLN A 213 48.30 3.48 0.55
CA GLN A 213 48.86 2.18 0.17
C GLN A 213 48.70 1.20 1.33
N HIS A 214 47.91 0.16 1.09
CA HIS A 214 47.71 -0.95 2.03
C HIS A 214 48.50 -2.17 1.54
N SER A 215 49.28 -2.80 2.43
CA SER A 215 49.97 -4.07 2.16
C SER A 215 49.06 -5.25 2.54
N GLY A 216 48.58 -6.01 1.56
CA GLY A 216 47.76 -7.21 1.77
C GLY A 216 48.43 -8.50 1.31
N PHE A 217 47.78 -9.65 1.54
CA PHE A 217 48.26 -10.98 1.14
C PHE A 217 48.51 -11.13 -0.38
N LYS A 218 47.92 -10.28 -1.23
CA LYS A 218 48.09 -10.24 -2.69
C LYS A 218 49.03 -9.12 -3.19
N GLY A 219 49.74 -8.42 -2.31
CA GLY A 219 50.60 -7.28 -2.65
C GLY A 219 50.02 -5.93 -2.21
N TYR A 220 50.58 -4.83 -2.76
CA TYR A 220 50.14 -3.47 -2.44
C TYR A 220 48.87 -3.11 -3.22
N SER A 221 47.84 -2.67 -2.51
CA SER A 221 46.62 -2.10 -3.11
C SER A 221 46.47 -0.64 -2.66
N VAL A 222 46.22 0.27 -3.59
CA VAL A 222 45.86 1.66 -3.28
C VAL A 222 44.37 1.70 -2.97
N MET A 223 44.01 2.25 -1.81
CA MET A 223 42.63 2.49 -1.41
C MET A 223 42.40 3.98 -1.15
N GLU A 224 41.18 4.43 -1.41
CA GLU A 224 40.70 5.74 -0.96
C GLU A 224 40.69 5.78 0.58
N ALA A 225 41.12 6.90 1.14
CA ALA A 225 41.11 7.09 2.58
C ALA A 225 40.81 8.54 2.95
N LEU A 226 40.20 8.72 4.12
CA LEU A 226 39.97 10.00 4.75
C LEU A 226 41.04 10.29 5.79
N TRP A 227 41.49 11.53 5.83
CA TRP A 227 42.57 11.99 6.70
C TRP A 227 42.19 13.27 7.42
N LEU A 228 42.60 13.39 8.69
CA LEU A 228 42.62 14.67 9.39
C LEU A 228 43.91 15.43 9.09
N THR A 229 43.78 16.73 8.85
CA THR A 229 44.86 17.60 8.37
C THR A 229 45.88 17.93 9.46
N THR A 230 45.43 18.21 10.68
CA THR A 230 46.28 18.69 11.79
C THR A 230 46.30 17.72 12.97
N SER A 231 47.40 17.75 13.75
CA SER A 231 47.52 16.97 15.00
C SER A 231 46.45 17.34 16.00
N GLU A 232 46.23 18.64 16.17
CA GLU A 232 45.22 19.19 17.10
C GLU A 232 43.80 18.70 16.74
N SER A 233 43.46 18.68 15.46
CA SER A 233 42.17 18.16 15.01
C SER A 233 42.05 16.66 15.26
N ALA A 234 43.11 15.87 15.04
CA ALA A 234 43.13 14.44 15.34
C ALA A 234 42.97 14.15 16.85
N GLU A 235 43.64 14.91 17.71
CA GLU A 235 43.51 14.78 19.18
C GLU A 235 42.12 15.17 19.66
N SER A 236 41.59 16.29 19.16
CA SER A 236 40.24 16.76 19.47
C SER A 236 39.20 15.75 19.01
N PHE A 237 39.33 15.23 17.79
CA PHE A 237 38.42 14.24 17.23
C PHE A 237 38.45 12.92 18.02
N GLU A 238 39.64 12.41 18.35
CA GLU A 238 39.78 11.19 19.17
C GLU A 238 39.14 11.37 20.55
N ARG A 239 39.37 12.51 21.21
CA ARG A 239 38.77 12.81 22.51
C ARG A 239 37.25 12.91 22.42
N TRP A 240 36.74 13.53 21.36
CA TRP A 240 35.31 13.65 21.11
C TRP A 240 34.65 12.30 20.83
N LEU A 241 35.26 11.42 20.04
CA LEU A 241 34.73 10.06 19.83
C LEU A 241 34.70 9.23 21.12
N LYS A 242 35.71 9.38 21.98
CA LYS A 242 35.85 8.65 23.26
C LYS A 242 34.92 9.11 24.38
N ALA A 243 34.31 10.28 24.27
CA ALA A 243 33.27 10.66 25.22
C ALA A 243 31.98 9.94 24.82
N HIS A 244 31.62 8.89 25.58
CA HIS A 244 30.49 8.00 25.32
C HIS A 244 29.23 8.51 26.03
N PRO A 245 28.30 9.19 25.33
CA PRO A 245 27.03 9.56 25.94
C PRO A 245 26.25 8.29 26.29
N GLN A 246 25.63 8.26 27.47
CA GLN A 246 24.68 7.19 27.81
C GLN A 246 23.32 7.49 27.18
N ASP A 247 23.29 7.44 25.85
CA ASP A 247 22.14 7.81 25.02
C ASP A 247 21.83 6.70 24.02
N GLN A 248 20.55 6.38 23.84
CA GLN A 248 20.14 5.29 22.95
C GLN A 248 20.43 5.60 21.48
N SER A 249 20.32 6.85 21.03
CA SER A 249 20.66 7.24 19.66
C SER A 249 22.15 7.03 19.41
N TYR A 250 23.02 7.35 20.38
CA TYR A 250 24.44 7.04 20.32
C TYR A 250 24.71 5.52 20.23
N PHE A 251 24.06 4.69 21.05
CA PHE A 251 24.26 3.23 20.98
C PHE A 251 23.83 2.65 19.63
N ARG A 252 22.71 3.13 19.08
CA ARG A 252 22.22 2.76 17.74
C ARG A 252 23.24 3.11 16.67
N GLY A 253 23.70 4.36 16.67
CA GLY A 253 24.73 4.84 15.76
C GLY A 253 26.00 4.00 15.88
N TRP A 254 26.46 3.75 17.10
CA TRP A 254 27.68 2.97 17.32
C TRP A 254 27.59 1.57 16.75
N LEU A 255 26.51 0.83 17.01
CA LEU A 255 26.32 -0.50 16.43
C LEU A 255 26.21 -0.46 14.91
N ALA A 256 25.59 0.57 14.34
CA ALA A 256 25.46 0.77 12.91
C ALA A 256 26.81 1.03 12.22
N GLY A 257 27.60 1.96 12.76
CA GLY A 257 28.95 2.27 12.24
C GLY A 257 29.90 1.09 12.40
N PHE A 258 29.84 0.40 13.55
CA PHE A 258 30.64 -0.79 13.79
C PHE A 258 30.22 -1.96 12.88
N PHE A 259 28.92 -2.08 12.57
CA PHE A 259 28.42 -3.03 11.59
C PHE A 259 28.87 -2.69 10.17
N ASP A 260 28.87 -1.41 9.79
CA ASP A 260 29.33 -0.97 8.48
C ASP A 260 30.84 -1.19 8.28
N ALA A 261 31.64 -1.10 9.35
CA ALA A 261 33.05 -1.49 9.37
C ALA A 261 33.19 -3.03 9.34
N GLU A 262 32.99 -3.70 10.47
CA GLU A 262 33.36 -5.11 10.67
C GLU A 262 32.19 -6.11 10.55
N GLY A 263 30.96 -5.59 10.45
CA GLY A 263 29.76 -6.41 10.46
C GLY A 263 29.50 -7.17 9.17
N SER A 264 28.76 -8.27 9.28
CA SER A 264 28.29 -9.09 8.15
C SER A 264 26.89 -9.66 8.41
N TYR A 265 26.19 -9.97 7.32
CA TYR A 265 24.92 -10.68 7.36
C TYR A 265 24.99 -11.95 6.50
N THR A 266 24.75 -13.09 7.14
CA THR A 266 24.58 -14.40 6.50
C THR A 266 23.46 -15.16 7.23
N GLY A 267 22.22 -14.68 7.06
CA GLY A 267 21.05 -15.17 7.80
C GLY A 267 21.01 -14.79 9.29
N THR A 268 22.12 -14.27 9.83
CA THR A 268 22.27 -13.69 11.17
C THR A 268 23.20 -12.48 11.07
N ILE A 269 23.07 -11.54 11.99
CA ILE A 269 23.96 -10.37 12.07
C ILE A 269 25.17 -10.75 12.91
N ARG A 270 26.37 -10.54 12.37
CA ARG A 270 27.62 -10.88 13.06
C ARG A 270 28.61 -9.72 13.04
N PHE A 271 29.30 -9.53 14.15
CA PHE A 271 30.44 -8.62 14.28
C PHE A 271 31.69 -9.46 14.51
N ALA A 272 32.60 -9.50 13.55
CA ALA A 272 33.80 -10.33 13.62
C ALA A 272 34.91 -9.61 14.40
N GLN A 273 34.96 -9.83 15.71
CA GLN A 273 35.90 -9.13 16.60
C GLN A 273 36.53 -10.09 17.61
N LYS A 274 37.84 -9.91 17.86
CA LYS A 274 38.58 -10.66 18.90
C LYS A 274 38.14 -10.22 20.29
N GLU A 275 38.48 -11.03 21.29
CA GLU A 275 38.22 -10.68 22.68
C GLU A 275 38.90 -9.35 23.05
N GLY A 276 38.15 -8.45 23.67
CA GLY A 276 38.62 -7.10 23.96
C GLY A 276 37.50 -6.08 24.15
N ILE A 277 37.90 -4.81 24.30
CA ILE A 277 37.00 -3.72 24.70
C ILE A 277 35.86 -3.49 23.71
N PHE A 278 36.11 -3.57 22.41
CA PHE A 278 35.08 -3.28 21.39
C PHE A 278 34.04 -4.38 21.29
N LYS A 279 34.46 -5.63 21.49
CA LYS A 279 33.54 -6.77 21.61
C LYS A 279 32.63 -6.59 22.83
N GLN A 280 33.20 -6.27 23.99
CA GLN A 280 32.39 -6.04 25.20
C GLN A 280 31.44 -4.85 25.03
N LYS A 281 31.87 -3.79 24.35
CA LYS A 281 31.07 -2.61 24.04
C LYS A 281 29.90 -2.93 23.11
N ALA A 282 30.12 -3.72 22.06
CA ALA A 282 29.06 -4.20 21.18
C ALA A 282 28.02 -5.05 21.93
N ILE A 283 28.44 -5.91 22.86
CA ILE A 283 27.53 -6.68 23.72
C ILE A 283 26.69 -5.74 24.61
N ASP A 284 27.35 -4.79 25.30
CA ASP A 284 26.68 -3.84 26.21
C ASP A 284 25.67 -2.96 25.46
N PHE A 285 26.08 -2.37 24.34
CA PHE A 285 25.22 -1.47 23.58
C PHE A 285 24.04 -2.21 22.93
N ALA A 286 24.27 -3.43 22.43
CA ALA A 286 23.17 -4.27 21.93
C ALA A 286 22.17 -4.63 23.04
N ALA A 287 22.66 -4.99 24.23
CA ALA A 287 21.82 -5.30 25.38
C ALA A 287 21.01 -4.08 25.85
N LYS A 288 21.62 -2.88 25.87
CA LYS A 288 20.95 -1.61 26.18
C LYS A 288 19.84 -1.23 25.21
N LEU A 289 19.90 -1.75 23.98
CA LEU A 289 18.84 -1.62 22.97
C LEU A 289 17.87 -2.80 22.94
N GLY A 290 17.93 -3.69 23.94
CA GLY A 290 17.03 -4.83 24.09
C GLY A 290 17.34 -6.04 23.20
N PHE A 291 18.47 -6.05 22.50
CA PHE A 291 18.93 -7.25 21.80
C PHE A 291 19.53 -8.27 22.76
N ARG A 292 19.54 -9.54 22.37
CA ARG A 292 20.17 -10.64 23.12
C ARG A 292 21.41 -11.14 22.37
N PRO A 293 22.58 -10.48 22.53
CA PRO A 293 23.81 -10.89 21.86
C PRO A 293 24.27 -12.28 22.32
N THR A 294 24.64 -13.13 21.37
CA THR A 294 25.41 -14.35 21.66
C THR A 294 26.90 -14.02 21.54
N ASN A 295 27.66 -14.24 22.61
CA ASN A 295 29.12 -14.13 22.59
C ASN A 295 29.71 -15.40 21.95
N GLU A 296 30.48 -15.25 20.87
CA GLU A 296 31.14 -16.35 20.17
C GLU A 296 32.66 -16.18 20.23
N SER A 297 33.43 -17.25 20.00
CA SER A 297 34.91 -17.21 20.08
C SER A 297 35.56 -16.24 19.09
N ARG A 298 34.92 -16.00 17.94
CA ARG A 298 35.42 -15.10 16.87
C ARG A 298 34.55 -13.87 16.63
N GLY A 299 33.67 -13.52 17.57
CA GLY A 299 32.82 -12.35 17.41
C GLY A 299 31.56 -12.35 18.25
N ILE A 300 30.58 -11.59 17.81
CA ILE A 300 29.26 -11.48 18.44
C ILE A 300 28.22 -11.74 17.36
N ARG A 301 27.19 -12.50 17.72
CA ARG A 301 26.01 -12.70 16.88
C ARG A 301 24.83 -11.97 17.50
N LEU A 302 24.18 -11.11 16.72
CA LEU A 302 22.89 -10.50 17.06
C LEU A 302 21.75 -11.18 16.31
N GLY A 303 20.70 -11.50 17.06
CA GLY A 303 19.48 -12.12 16.56
C GLY A 303 19.61 -13.59 16.17
N GLY A 304 18.51 -14.13 15.70
CA GLY A 304 18.39 -15.46 15.09
C GLY A 304 17.07 -15.66 14.34
N THR A 305 16.21 -14.64 14.36
CA THR A 305 14.88 -14.67 13.76
C THR A 305 14.69 -13.48 12.82
N THR A 306 13.83 -13.63 11.82
CA THR A 306 13.48 -12.55 10.87
C THR A 306 13.11 -11.23 11.57
N PRO A 307 12.25 -11.20 12.62
CA PRO A 307 11.89 -9.96 13.30
C PRO A 307 13.09 -9.26 13.96
N GLU A 308 14.01 -9.98 14.60
CA GLU A 308 15.19 -9.38 15.23
C GLU A 308 16.14 -8.78 14.19
N ILE A 309 16.27 -9.41 13.03
CA ILE A 309 17.08 -8.90 11.92
C ILE A 309 16.45 -7.61 11.39
N LEU A 310 15.15 -7.62 11.06
CA LEU A 310 14.44 -6.42 10.59
C LEU A 310 14.50 -5.30 11.63
N ARG A 311 14.35 -5.64 12.91
CA ARG A 311 14.48 -4.71 14.03
C ARG A 311 15.87 -4.08 14.08
N PHE A 312 16.95 -4.84 13.91
CA PHE A 312 18.29 -4.26 13.87
C PHE A 312 18.46 -3.25 12.74
N TYR A 313 18.01 -3.55 11.53
CA TYR A 313 18.13 -2.60 10.41
C TYR A 313 17.22 -1.38 10.58
N SER A 314 15.99 -1.58 11.07
CA SER A 314 15.06 -0.49 11.38
C SER A 314 15.57 0.42 12.50
N LEU A 315 16.08 -0.19 13.58
CA LEU A 315 16.54 0.50 14.78
C LEU A 315 17.92 1.12 14.56
N CYS A 316 18.93 0.34 14.19
CA CYS A 316 20.31 0.82 14.10
C CYS A 316 20.57 1.59 12.81
N GLN A 317 19.84 1.36 11.70
CA GLN A 317 19.99 2.11 10.45
C GLN A 317 21.43 2.14 9.88
N PRO A 318 22.12 0.98 9.75
CA PRO A 318 23.44 0.94 9.09
C PRO A 318 23.38 1.54 7.69
N GLN A 319 24.44 2.22 7.29
CA GLN A 319 24.52 3.02 6.06
C GLN A 319 24.97 2.19 4.86
N SER A 320 25.52 1.00 5.08
CA SER A 320 25.98 0.13 3.99
C SER A 320 24.84 -0.61 3.30
N LEU A 321 24.51 -0.16 2.08
CA LEU A 321 23.50 -0.78 1.21
C LEU A 321 23.92 -2.14 0.63
N LYS A 322 25.21 -2.50 0.69
CA LYS A 322 25.75 -3.73 0.10
C LYS A 322 25.63 -4.94 1.03
N LYS A 323 25.55 -4.72 2.34
CA LYS A 323 25.63 -5.81 3.33
C LYS A 323 24.31 -6.56 3.48
N TRP A 324 23.18 -5.96 3.06
CA TRP A 324 21.86 -6.55 3.32
C TRP A 324 20.72 -5.92 2.51
N ASN A 325 19.69 -6.72 2.24
CA ASN A 325 18.35 -6.28 1.87
C ASN A 325 17.32 -7.27 2.43
N PHE A 326 16.06 -6.84 2.54
CA PHE A 326 14.97 -7.67 3.05
C PHE A 326 14.26 -8.52 1.99
N TRP A 327 14.64 -8.41 0.72
CA TRP A 327 13.92 -9.03 -0.38
C TRP A 327 13.99 -10.56 -0.26
N GLY A 328 12.83 -11.21 -0.28
CA GLY A 328 12.71 -12.66 -0.27
C GLY A 328 12.61 -13.23 1.14
N ILE A 329 12.83 -12.41 2.17
CA ILE A 329 12.70 -12.85 3.55
C ILE A 329 11.23 -13.13 3.86
N SER A 330 10.94 -14.30 4.45
CA SER A 330 9.63 -14.60 5.00
C SER A 330 9.63 -14.41 6.52
N SER A 331 8.51 -13.91 7.06
CA SER A 331 8.29 -13.83 8.51
C SER A 331 7.11 -14.70 8.90
N GLN A 332 7.32 -15.55 9.91
CA GLN A 332 6.28 -16.34 10.55
C GLN A 332 5.82 -15.76 11.89
N ALA A 333 6.30 -14.57 12.27
CA ALA A 333 5.89 -13.91 13.49
C ALA A 333 4.41 -13.51 13.46
N ARG A 334 3.79 -13.48 14.62
CA ARG A 334 2.35 -13.25 14.80
C ARG A 334 2.09 -12.60 16.14
N GLN A 335 0.94 -11.94 16.24
CA GLN A 335 0.50 -11.20 17.41
C GLN A 335 -0.95 -11.55 17.73
N HIS A 336 -1.23 -11.99 18.95
CA HIS A 336 -2.61 -12.26 19.37
C HIS A 336 -3.32 -10.99 19.77
N ILE A 337 -4.56 -10.85 19.31
CA ILE A 337 -5.45 -9.74 19.63
C ILE A 337 -6.01 -9.95 21.05
N VAL A 338 -5.79 -8.98 21.92
CA VAL A 338 -6.26 -8.97 23.32
C VAL A 338 -7.34 -7.92 23.56
N ASN A 339 -7.51 -6.95 22.67
CA ASN A 339 -8.64 -6.02 22.69
C ASN A 339 -9.13 -5.71 21.26
N VAL A 340 -10.45 -5.53 21.11
CA VAL A 340 -11.12 -5.07 19.89
C VAL A 340 -12.18 -4.05 20.28
N GLU A 341 -12.06 -2.85 19.72
CA GLU A 341 -13.04 -1.77 19.91
C GLU A 341 -13.62 -1.37 18.56
N HIS A 342 -14.94 -1.32 18.46
CA HIS A 342 -15.63 -0.76 17.30
C HIS A 342 -15.96 0.70 17.56
N ALA A 343 -15.55 1.57 16.65
CA ALA A 343 -15.79 3.00 16.73
C ALA A 343 -16.63 3.48 15.53
N ASP A 344 -17.12 4.71 15.66
CA ASP A 344 -17.93 5.38 14.64
C ASP A 344 -17.13 5.68 13.36
N THR A 345 -17.77 6.38 12.43
CA THR A 345 -17.17 6.74 11.14
C THR A 345 -16.17 7.89 11.29
N GLU A 346 -14.90 7.58 11.10
CA GLU A 346 -13.77 8.52 11.17
C GLU A 346 -13.13 8.73 9.80
N GLU A 347 -12.27 9.75 9.69
CA GLU A 347 -11.40 9.91 8.54
C GLU A 347 -10.29 8.86 8.54
N VAL A 348 -10.03 8.32 7.35
CA VAL A 348 -9.12 7.21 7.11
C VAL A 348 -8.37 7.45 5.81
N ILE A 349 -7.18 6.88 5.69
CA ILE A 349 -6.37 6.94 4.48
C ILE A 349 -6.36 5.57 3.82
N SER A 350 -6.84 5.52 2.58
CA SER A 350 -6.62 4.37 1.71
C SER A 350 -5.25 4.47 1.07
N LEU A 351 -4.42 3.45 1.26
CA LEU A 351 -3.13 3.28 0.61
C LEU A 351 -3.21 2.13 -0.39
N LYS A 352 -2.74 2.35 -1.61
CA LYS A 352 -2.59 1.35 -2.65
C LYS A 352 -1.12 1.19 -3.00
N THR A 353 -0.61 -0.03 -3.01
CA THR A 353 0.73 -0.37 -3.46
C THR A 353 0.70 -1.24 -4.71
N ALA A 354 1.77 -1.24 -5.49
CA ALA A 354 1.87 -2.07 -6.70
C ALA A 354 1.78 -3.57 -6.40
N SER A 355 2.17 -4.01 -5.19
CA SER A 355 2.14 -5.42 -4.80
C SER A 355 0.83 -5.86 -4.15
N GLY A 356 -0.15 -4.98 -3.96
CA GLY A 356 -1.39 -5.39 -3.29
C GLY A 356 -1.28 -5.43 -1.75
N THR A 357 -0.14 -5.11 -1.16
CA THR A 357 0.11 -5.30 0.28
C THR A 357 1.11 -4.29 0.82
N TYR A 358 1.03 -4.02 2.13
CA TYR A 358 1.97 -3.20 2.86
C TYR A 358 1.99 -3.57 4.34
N VAL A 359 2.96 -3.04 5.09
CA VAL A 359 3.05 -3.23 6.55
C VAL A 359 2.64 -1.94 7.26
N SER A 360 1.61 -2.00 8.08
CA SER A 360 1.14 -0.87 8.91
C SER A 360 1.09 -1.23 10.39
N GLU A 361 1.65 -0.39 11.26
CA GLU A 361 1.86 -0.67 12.70
C GLU A 361 2.50 -2.05 12.96
N GLY A 362 3.30 -2.52 12.01
CA GLY A 362 3.92 -3.84 12.04
C GLY A 362 3.04 -5.01 11.61
N ILE A 363 1.76 -4.78 11.33
CA ILE A 363 0.82 -5.78 10.87
C ILE A 363 0.80 -5.82 9.34
N LEU A 364 0.72 -7.02 8.78
CA LEU A 364 0.58 -7.18 7.34
C LEU A 364 -0.85 -6.87 6.89
N SER A 365 -0.94 -5.86 6.03
CA SER A 365 -2.16 -5.26 5.52
C SER A 365 -2.25 -5.45 4.00
N HIS A 366 -3.48 -5.55 3.49
CA HIS A 366 -3.72 -5.58 2.06
C HIS A 366 -4.00 -4.18 1.54
N ASN A 367 -3.80 -4.01 0.24
CA ASN A 367 -4.38 -2.90 -0.50
C ASN A 367 -5.85 -2.77 -0.19
N CYS A 368 -6.23 -1.52 -0.20
CA CYS A 368 -7.59 -1.15 -0.34
C CYS A 368 -7.97 -1.47 -1.79
N ASP A 369 -8.98 -2.30 -2.06
CA ASP A 369 -9.36 -2.62 -3.44
C ASP A 369 -10.88 -2.70 -3.63
N THR A 370 -11.39 -2.05 -4.66
CA THR A 370 -12.55 -2.48 -5.46
C THR A 370 -12.14 -2.23 -6.90
N PRO A 371 -12.66 -2.92 -7.93
CA PRO A 371 -11.95 -2.90 -9.21
C PRO A 371 -11.98 -1.56 -9.91
N PHE A 372 -13.05 -1.04 -10.54
CA PHE A 372 -12.83 0.07 -11.49
C PHE A 372 -13.98 1.07 -11.73
N THR A 373 -15.08 1.02 -10.96
CA THR A 373 -16.08 2.13 -10.96
C THR A 373 -15.81 3.15 -9.85
N SER A 374 -14.81 2.92 -8.99
CA SER A 374 -14.41 3.83 -7.91
C SER A 374 -12.88 4.01 -7.74
N TRP A 375 -12.04 3.42 -8.60
CA TRP A 375 -10.67 3.01 -8.24
C TRP A 375 -9.52 3.37 -9.19
N ASN A 376 -9.78 4.26 -10.14
CA ASN A 376 -8.82 5.31 -10.49
C ASN A 376 -9.52 6.36 -11.37
N PRO A 377 -10.34 7.25 -10.80
CA PRO A 377 -10.45 8.51 -11.48
C PRO A 377 -9.09 9.18 -11.43
N GLU A 378 -8.51 9.46 -12.59
CA GLU A 378 -7.63 10.62 -12.66
C GLU A 378 -8.55 11.76 -12.22
N ASN A 379 -8.65 12.07 -10.91
CA ASN A 379 -9.61 12.99 -10.28
C ASN A 379 -9.30 14.44 -10.68
N LYS A 380 -9.13 14.61 -11.97
CA LYS A 380 -8.88 15.79 -12.72
C LYS A 380 -10.12 16.62 -12.57
N ASP A 381 -9.89 17.84 -12.12
CA ASP A 381 -10.87 18.87 -12.27
C ASP A 381 -10.96 19.19 -13.76
N ILE A 382 -12.18 19.14 -14.27
CA ILE A 382 -12.49 19.66 -15.59
C ILE A 382 -13.59 20.70 -15.43
N THR A 383 -13.40 21.85 -16.08
CA THR A 383 -14.46 22.84 -16.22
C THR A 383 -15.53 22.31 -17.16
N LEU A 384 -16.73 22.91 -17.10
CA LEU A 384 -17.81 22.56 -18.03
C LEU A 384 -17.38 22.73 -19.50
N MET A 385 -16.69 23.82 -19.82
CA MET A 385 -16.25 24.12 -21.19
C MET A 385 -15.23 23.09 -21.68
N GLU A 386 -14.21 22.78 -20.87
CA GLU A 386 -13.20 21.77 -21.22
C GLU A 386 -13.84 20.39 -21.41
N ALA A 387 -14.85 20.02 -20.61
CA ALA A 387 -15.55 18.74 -20.75
C ALA A 387 -16.33 18.67 -22.07
N VAL A 388 -17.05 19.74 -22.42
CA VAL A 388 -17.77 19.84 -23.69
C VAL A 388 -16.78 19.81 -24.86
N GLU A 389 -15.68 20.57 -24.80
CA GLU A 389 -14.63 20.57 -25.84
C GLU A 389 -14.00 19.18 -26.01
N ALA A 390 -13.69 18.50 -24.92
CA ALA A 390 -13.11 17.15 -24.96
C ALA A 390 -14.04 16.13 -25.61
N ILE A 391 -15.35 16.21 -25.35
CA ILE A 391 -16.37 15.32 -25.92
C ILE A 391 -16.60 15.65 -27.39
N THR A 392 -16.80 16.93 -27.71
CA THR A 392 -17.10 17.42 -29.07
C THR A 392 -15.91 17.33 -30.03
N LYS A 393 -14.69 17.10 -29.52
CA LYS A 393 -13.52 16.77 -30.34
C LYS A 393 -13.74 15.52 -31.21
N TYR A 394 -14.58 14.61 -30.74
CA TYR A 394 -15.00 13.46 -31.52
C TYR A 394 -16.27 13.83 -32.29
N ASP A 395 -16.25 13.68 -33.62
CA ASP A 395 -17.44 13.86 -34.47
C ASP A 395 -18.43 12.70 -34.27
N CYS A 396 -19.06 12.69 -33.10
CA CYS A 396 -19.85 11.57 -32.60
C CYS A 396 -21.15 12.07 -31.98
N LYS A 397 -22.27 11.54 -32.47
CA LYS A 397 -23.60 11.94 -32.00
C LYS A 397 -23.91 11.46 -30.58
N HIS A 398 -23.42 10.29 -30.20
CA HIS A 398 -23.79 9.66 -28.93
C HIS A 398 -22.73 9.91 -27.85
N VAL A 399 -23.19 10.33 -26.67
CA VAL A 399 -22.37 10.52 -25.48
C VAL A 399 -22.91 9.65 -24.36
N VAL A 400 -22.04 8.84 -23.76
CA VAL A 400 -22.36 8.01 -22.61
C VAL A 400 -21.68 8.60 -21.38
N ILE A 401 -22.48 9.11 -20.43
CA ILE A 401 -21.98 9.57 -19.13
C ILE A 401 -22.09 8.40 -18.15
N THR A 402 -20.94 7.92 -17.65
CA THR A 402 -20.85 6.71 -16.81
C THR A 402 -19.87 6.91 -15.65
N GLY A 403 -19.48 5.84 -14.95
CA GLY A 403 -18.47 5.86 -13.88
C GLY A 403 -19.06 6.15 -12.51
N GLY A 404 -18.66 5.36 -11.50
CA GLY A 404 -19.10 5.55 -10.13
C GLY A 404 -20.61 5.62 -9.98
N GLU A 405 -21.09 6.75 -9.46
CA GLU A 405 -22.49 7.17 -9.54
C GLU A 405 -22.53 8.63 -10.04
N PRO A 406 -22.85 8.89 -11.32
CA PRO A 406 -22.83 10.24 -11.90
C PRO A 406 -23.69 11.24 -11.15
N PHE A 407 -24.82 10.78 -10.59
CA PHE A 407 -25.75 11.64 -9.83
C PHE A 407 -25.21 12.08 -8.47
N ILE A 408 -23.98 11.73 -8.07
CA ILE A 408 -23.29 12.37 -6.94
C ILE A 408 -22.96 13.83 -7.26
N GLN A 409 -22.63 14.15 -8.52
CA GLN A 409 -22.22 15.49 -8.97
C GLN A 409 -23.36 16.20 -9.71
N VAL A 410 -24.55 16.26 -9.07
CA VAL A 410 -25.82 16.66 -9.71
C VAL A 410 -25.73 17.97 -10.49
N LYS A 411 -25.12 19.00 -9.89
CA LYS A 411 -25.09 20.35 -10.48
C LYS A 411 -24.27 20.36 -11.76
N GLU A 412 -23.07 19.80 -11.71
CA GLU A 412 -22.15 19.71 -12.84
C GLU A 412 -22.70 18.79 -13.92
N LEU A 413 -23.29 17.66 -13.54
CA LEU A 413 -23.93 16.71 -14.45
C LEU A 413 -25.07 17.39 -15.23
N ALA A 414 -25.95 18.12 -14.54
CA ALA A 414 -27.07 18.82 -15.18
C ALA A 414 -26.59 19.86 -16.20
N GLN A 415 -25.55 20.63 -15.84
CA GLN A 415 -24.94 21.62 -16.73
C GLN A 415 -24.29 20.99 -17.96
N LEU A 416 -23.55 19.89 -17.78
CA LEU A 416 -22.92 19.15 -18.88
C LEU A 416 -23.97 18.58 -19.84
N CYS A 417 -25.00 17.95 -19.27
CA CYS A 417 -26.11 17.39 -20.03
C CYS A 417 -26.81 18.45 -20.88
N GLN A 418 -27.17 19.59 -20.28
CA GLN A 418 -27.80 20.70 -20.99
C GLN A 418 -26.91 21.21 -22.15
N ALA A 419 -25.60 21.42 -21.88
CA ALA A 419 -24.69 21.93 -22.90
C ALA A 419 -24.50 20.96 -24.08
N LEU A 420 -24.52 19.66 -23.84
CA LEU A 420 -24.42 18.63 -24.88
C LEU A 420 -25.74 18.50 -25.67
N ASP A 421 -26.88 18.62 -25.00
CA ASP A 421 -28.22 18.58 -25.60
C ASP A 421 -28.45 19.76 -26.56
N GLU A 422 -28.09 20.98 -26.15
CA GLU A 422 -28.13 22.19 -26.99
C GLU A 422 -27.26 22.07 -28.26
N ARG A 423 -26.28 21.17 -28.26
CA ARG A 423 -25.39 20.86 -29.40
C ARG A 423 -25.87 19.66 -30.23
N GLY A 424 -27.02 19.07 -29.89
CA GLY A 424 -27.65 17.98 -30.64
C GLY A 424 -27.08 16.59 -30.35
N HIS A 425 -26.34 16.40 -29.25
CA HIS A 425 -25.87 15.07 -28.85
C HIS A 425 -26.99 14.23 -28.25
N HIS A 426 -26.99 12.93 -28.55
CA HIS A 426 -27.80 11.95 -27.84
C HIS A 426 -27.07 11.52 -26.55
N ILE A 427 -27.69 11.74 -25.40
CA ILE A 427 -27.08 11.52 -24.08
C ILE A 427 -27.66 10.26 -23.43
N THR A 428 -26.78 9.29 -23.16
CA THR A 428 -27.07 8.12 -22.33
C THR A 428 -26.38 8.28 -20.99
N ILE A 429 -27.10 8.10 -19.87
CA ILE A 429 -26.48 8.10 -18.53
C ILE A 429 -26.54 6.70 -17.93
N GLU A 430 -25.40 6.16 -17.54
CA GLU A 430 -25.28 4.91 -16.81
C GLU A 430 -25.21 5.17 -15.30
N THR A 431 -26.19 4.64 -14.54
CA THR A 431 -26.33 4.90 -13.09
C THR A 431 -26.61 3.61 -12.33
N ASN A 432 -26.23 3.53 -11.05
CA ASN A 432 -26.66 2.45 -10.17
C ASN A 432 -28.09 2.66 -9.62
N ALA A 433 -28.75 3.77 -9.99
CA ALA A 433 -30.13 4.13 -9.65
C ALA A 433 -30.40 4.32 -8.16
N THR A 434 -29.44 4.89 -7.43
CA THR A 434 -29.60 5.20 -5.98
C THR A 434 -29.80 6.68 -5.67
N ILE A 435 -29.51 7.58 -6.62
CA ILE A 435 -29.72 9.03 -6.51
C ILE A 435 -30.49 9.49 -7.75
N PHE A 436 -31.50 10.34 -7.55
CA PHE A 436 -32.29 10.93 -8.63
C PHE A 436 -32.08 12.44 -8.69
N ALA A 437 -31.88 12.95 -9.90
CA ALA A 437 -32.05 14.36 -10.21
C ALA A 437 -32.52 14.53 -11.66
N PRO A 438 -33.33 15.55 -11.97
CA PRO A 438 -33.71 15.84 -13.34
C PRO A 438 -32.52 16.44 -14.12
N VAL A 439 -32.18 15.81 -15.25
CA VAL A 439 -31.14 16.25 -16.19
C VAL A 439 -31.64 16.08 -17.64
N ALA A 440 -30.99 16.75 -18.60
CA ALA A 440 -31.25 16.54 -20.02
C ALA A 440 -30.61 15.21 -20.46
N ALA A 441 -31.41 14.17 -20.65
CA ALA A 441 -30.94 12.86 -21.06
C ALA A 441 -31.96 12.19 -21.97
N HIS A 442 -31.47 11.42 -22.93
CA HIS A 442 -32.29 10.72 -23.91
C HIS A 442 -32.51 9.26 -23.51
N LEU A 443 -31.53 8.64 -22.82
CA LEU A 443 -31.63 7.28 -22.31
C LEU A 443 -30.99 7.19 -20.92
N ILE A 444 -31.70 6.60 -19.95
CA ILE A 444 -31.12 6.23 -18.65
C ILE A 444 -30.90 4.72 -18.62
N SER A 445 -29.63 4.32 -18.50
CA SER A 445 -29.21 2.94 -18.32
C SER A 445 -29.00 2.67 -16.83
N MET A 446 -30.03 2.15 -16.17
CA MET A 446 -29.97 1.80 -14.76
C MET A 446 -29.34 0.42 -14.59
N SER A 447 -28.43 0.27 -13.62
CA SER A 447 -27.89 -1.03 -13.22
C SER A 447 -27.94 -1.23 -11.70
N PRO A 448 -29.14 -1.50 -11.15
CA PRO A 448 -29.30 -1.86 -9.75
C PRO A 448 -28.44 -3.09 -9.41
N LYS A 449 -27.90 -3.14 -8.20
CA LYS A 449 -26.98 -4.21 -7.78
C LYS A 449 -27.75 -5.31 -7.07
N LEU A 450 -27.82 -6.50 -7.68
CA LEU A 450 -28.44 -7.72 -7.13
C LEU A 450 -27.63 -8.26 -5.93
N GLN A 451 -28.18 -9.24 -5.20
CA GLN A 451 -27.50 -9.86 -4.06
C GLN A 451 -26.19 -10.55 -4.44
N ASN A 452 -26.05 -11.02 -5.68
CA ASN A 452 -24.77 -11.55 -6.19
C ASN A 452 -23.62 -10.52 -6.16
N SER A 453 -23.96 -9.23 -6.03
CA SER A 453 -23.04 -8.11 -5.89
C SER A 453 -22.81 -7.71 -4.42
N ASN A 454 -23.52 -8.34 -3.47
CA ASN A 454 -23.33 -8.11 -2.04
C ASN A 454 -22.11 -8.87 -1.52
N PRO A 455 -21.49 -8.38 -0.43
CA PRO A 455 -20.59 -9.21 0.34
C PRO A 455 -21.34 -10.41 0.97
N PRO A 456 -20.64 -11.50 1.36
CA PRO A 456 -21.25 -12.73 1.88
C PRO A 456 -22.33 -12.50 2.95
N SER A 457 -23.38 -13.31 2.95
CA SER A 457 -24.59 -13.15 3.80
C SER A 457 -24.32 -13.16 5.31
N ASP A 458 -23.18 -13.71 5.74
CA ASP A 458 -22.73 -13.68 7.13
C ASP A 458 -22.10 -12.33 7.55
N ASN A 459 -22.07 -11.33 6.66
CA ASN A 459 -21.48 -10.02 6.88
C ASN A 459 -22.48 -9.05 7.55
N ARG A 460 -22.06 -8.37 8.63
CA ARG A 460 -22.91 -7.38 9.35
C ARG A 460 -23.39 -6.20 8.48
N TYR A 461 -22.71 -5.91 7.37
CA TYR A 461 -23.14 -4.92 6.39
C TYR A 461 -23.97 -5.51 5.26
N PHE A 462 -24.23 -6.83 5.24
CA PHE A 462 -25.20 -7.45 4.34
C PHE A 462 -26.52 -6.68 4.43
N GLN A 463 -27.04 -6.46 5.64
CA GLN A 463 -28.28 -5.68 5.81
C GLN A 463 -28.18 -4.21 5.40
N SER A 464 -27.00 -3.59 5.40
CA SER A 464 -26.81 -2.19 4.98
C SER A 464 -26.63 -2.06 3.47
N HIS A 465 -25.90 -2.98 2.84
CA HIS A 465 -25.81 -3.12 1.38
C HIS A 465 -27.17 -3.53 0.82
N GLU A 466 -27.84 -4.50 1.44
CA GLU A 466 -29.22 -4.90 1.12
C GLU A 466 -30.18 -3.72 1.14
N ARG A 467 -30.07 -2.84 2.15
CA ARG A 467 -30.91 -1.63 2.28
C ARG A 467 -30.59 -0.51 1.29
N GLY A 468 -29.42 -0.52 0.65
CA GLY A 468 -28.91 0.61 -0.15
C GLY A 468 -28.67 0.31 -1.63
N ARG A 469 -28.58 -0.98 -2.01
CA ARG A 469 -28.22 -1.44 -3.36
C ARG A 469 -29.34 -1.30 -4.40
N ILE A 470 -30.59 -1.27 -3.94
CA ILE A 470 -31.80 -1.06 -4.74
C ILE A 470 -32.61 0.04 -4.06
N ARG A 471 -33.00 1.06 -4.82
CA ARG A 471 -33.89 2.14 -4.38
C ARG A 471 -35.13 2.18 -5.27
N PRO A 472 -36.20 1.47 -4.89
CA PRO A 472 -37.39 1.34 -5.73
C PRO A 472 -38.03 2.67 -6.13
N ASP A 473 -38.03 3.63 -5.21
CA ASP A 473 -38.55 4.97 -5.45
C ASP A 473 -37.74 5.75 -6.48
N VAL A 474 -36.41 5.57 -6.50
CA VAL A 474 -35.50 6.21 -7.45
C VAL A 474 -35.65 5.59 -8.84
N ILE A 475 -35.69 4.26 -8.92
CA ILE A 475 -35.92 3.53 -10.17
C ILE A 475 -37.25 3.99 -10.81
N ARG A 476 -38.33 4.07 -10.01
CA ARG A 476 -39.63 4.55 -10.49
C ARG A 476 -39.56 5.98 -11.03
N LYS A 477 -38.91 6.91 -10.33
CA LYS A 477 -38.73 8.29 -10.80
C LYS A 477 -38.02 8.39 -12.15
N PHE A 478 -37.06 7.51 -12.42
CA PHE A 478 -36.41 7.44 -13.73
C PHE A 478 -37.34 6.89 -14.81
N LEU A 479 -38.01 5.76 -14.55
CA LEU A 479 -38.98 5.14 -15.48
C LEU A 479 -40.12 6.09 -15.87
N ASP A 480 -40.60 6.89 -14.92
CA ASP A 480 -41.71 7.83 -15.15
C ASP A 480 -41.31 9.02 -16.04
N ARG A 481 -40.02 9.34 -16.13
CA ARG A 481 -39.52 10.59 -16.73
C ARG A 481 -38.67 10.40 -17.98
N TYR A 482 -38.03 9.25 -18.14
CA TYR A 482 -37.03 9.03 -19.17
C TYR A 482 -37.29 7.72 -19.91
N GLU A 483 -36.85 7.66 -21.16
CA GLU A 483 -36.61 6.37 -21.79
C GLU A 483 -35.51 5.63 -21.01
N CYS A 484 -35.77 4.38 -20.66
CA CYS A 484 -34.93 3.64 -19.72
C CYS A 484 -34.61 2.23 -20.24
N GLN A 485 -33.46 1.72 -19.79
CA GLN A 485 -33.20 0.29 -19.69
C GLN A 485 -32.78 -0.06 -18.27
N VAL A 486 -33.23 -1.20 -17.75
CA VAL A 486 -32.86 -1.70 -16.43
C VAL A 486 -32.00 -2.95 -16.61
N LYS A 487 -30.70 -2.77 -16.48
CA LYS A 487 -29.68 -3.78 -16.78
C LYS A 487 -29.22 -4.52 -15.53
N PHE A 488 -29.41 -5.83 -15.53
CA PHE A 488 -28.95 -6.72 -14.46
C PHE A 488 -27.77 -7.58 -14.90
N VAL A 489 -26.75 -7.66 -14.03
CA VAL A 489 -25.62 -8.57 -14.20
C VAL A 489 -25.96 -9.89 -13.53
N VAL A 490 -26.06 -10.96 -14.31
CA VAL A 490 -26.54 -12.27 -13.89
C VAL A 490 -25.37 -13.24 -13.86
N ASP A 491 -25.15 -13.88 -12.72
CA ASP A 491 -24.11 -14.88 -12.51
C ASP A 491 -24.69 -16.31 -12.50
N GLN A 492 -25.87 -16.46 -11.89
CA GLN A 492 -26.54 -17.75 -11.68
C GLN A 492 -28.07 -17.63 -11.85
N PRO A 493 -28.80 -18.73 -12.11
CA PRO A 493 -30.26 -18.69 -12.30
C PRO A 493 -31.06 -18.09 -11.13
N ALA A 494 -30.58 -18.25 -9.88
CA ALA A 494 -31.23 -17.68 -8.70
C ALA A 494 -31.30 -16.13 -8.72
N ASP A 495 -30.41 -15.48 -9.48
CA ASP A 495 -30.45 -14.02 -9.64
C ASP A 495 -31.71 -13.56 -10.38
N ILE A 496 -32.35 -14.43 -11.17
CA ILE A 496 -33.57 -14.12 -11.93
C ILE A 496 -34.79 -14.02 -11.01
N GLU A 497 -34.86 -14.82 -9.96
CA GLU A 497 -35.93 -14.75 -8.95
C GLU A 497 -35.94 -13.37 -8.28
N GLU A 498 -34.75 -12.82 -8.01
CA GLU A 498 -34.60 -11.50 -7.45
C GLU A 498 -35.05 -10.39 -8.41
N ILE A 499 -34.72 -10.53 -9.71
CA ILE A 499 -35.17 -9.60 -10.75
C ILE A 499 -36.69 -9.60 -10.87
N GLN A 500 -37.31 -10.79 -10.85
CA GLN A 500 -38.78 -10.94 -10.92
C GLN A 500 -39.45 -10.34 -9.69
N ALA A 501 -38.89 -10.52 -8.49
CA ALA A 501 -39.39 -9.90 -7.28
C ALA A 501 -39.34 -8.37 -7.38
N LEU A 502 -38.23 -7.81 -7.88
CA LEU A 502 -38.09 -6.38 -8.09
C LEU A 502 -39.07 -5.86 -9.16
N GLN A 503 -39.27 -6.61 -10.25
CA GLN A 503 -40.25 -6.28 -11.29
C GLN A 503 -41.69 -6.30 -10.76
N ALA A 504 -42.01 -7.19 -9.83
CA ALA A 504 -43.32 -7.21 -9.19
C ALA A 504 -43.52 -6.01 -8.25
N GLU A 505 -42.48 -5.59 -7.52
CA GLU A 505 -42.52 -4.44 -6.61
C GLU A 505 -42.57 -3.10 -7.37
N ILE A 506 -41.78 -3.00 -8.43
CA ILE A 506 -41.72 -1.84 -9.33
C ILE A 506 -42.10 -2.41 -10.69
N PRO A 507 -43.32 -2.20 -11.21
CA PRO A 507 -43.78 -2.76 -12.48
C PRO A 507 -42.97 -2.21 -13.67
N ILE A 508 -41.74 -2.72 -13.80
CA ILE A 508 -40.77 -2.43 -14.84
C ILE A 508 -41.26 -3.19 -16.07
N PRO A 509 -41.54 -2.52 -17.21
CA PRO A 509 -41.94 -3.20 -18.42
C PRO A 509 -40.89 -4.22 -18.85
N ALA A 510 -41.30 -5.44 -19.19
CA ALA A 510 -40.39 -6.56 -19.47
C ALA A 510 -39.37 -6.21 -20.58
N GLU A 511 -39.82 -5.47 -21.60
CA GLU A 511 -39.01 -5.00 -22.72
C GLU A 511 -37.91 -3.98 -22.33
N THR A 512 -38.00 -3.40 -21.13
CA THR A 512 -36.95 -2.50 -20.59
C THR A 512 -35.91 -3.25 -19.77
N ILE A 513 -36.19 -4.49 -19.34
CA ILE A 513 -35.27 -5.33 -18.58
C ILE A 513 -34.23 -5.93 -19.52
N VAL A 514 -32.96 -5.72 -19.18
CA VAL A 514 -31.81 -6.21 -19.92
C VAL A 514 -31.00 -7.15 -19.04
N LEU A 515 -30.83 -8.40 -19.49
CA LEU A 515 -30.00 -9.39 -18.82
C LEU A 515 -28.62 -9.46 -19.48
N MET A 516 -27.59 -9.37 -18.65
CA MET A 516 -26.19 -9.42 -19.08
C MET A 516 -25.42 -10.46 -18.26
N PRO A 517 -24.64 -11.36 -18.87
CA PRO A 517 -23.87 -12.35 -18.13
C PRO A 517 -22.71 -11.71 -17.34
N GLN A 518 -22.44 -12.22 -16.14
CA GLN A 518 -21.26 -11.88 -15.34
C GLN A 518 -20.01 -12.55 -15.93
N GLY A 519 -18.90 -11.81 -16.05
CA GLY A 519 -17.59 -12.35 -16.43
C GLY A 519 -16.67 -11.27 -16.99
N ILE A 520 -15.37 -11.44 -16.86
CA ILE A 520 -14.33 -10.53 -17.37
C ILE A 520 -13.50 -11.12 -18.51
N THR A 521 -13.76 -12.38 -18.88
CA THR A 521 -13.17 -13.01 -20.07
C THR A 521 -14.25 -13.70 -20.90
N PRO A 522 -14.05 -13.90 -22.21
CA PRO A 522 -14.97 -14.64 -23.06
C PRO A 522 -15.27 -16.05 -22.54
N GLU A 523 -14.29 -16.73 -21.94
CA GLU A 523 -14.43 -18.08 -21.39
C GLU A 523 -15.36 -18.13 -20.17
N GLU A 524 -15.38 -17.07 -19.35
CA GLU A 524 -16.30 -16.93 -18.21
C GLU A 524 -17.73 -16.63 -18.67
N LEU A 525 -17.87 -15.88 -19.77
CA LEU A 525 -19.17 -15.49 -20.32
C LEU A 525 -19.85 -16.63 -21.05
N ALA A 526 -19.10 -17.38 -21.88
CA ALA A 526 -19.62 -18.44 -22.75
C ALA A 526 -20.61 -19.41 -22.09
N PRO A 527 -20.34 -20.03 -20.92
CA PRO A 527 -21.27 -20.97 -20.31
C PRO A 527 -22.56 -20.32 -19.78
N LYS A 528 -22.64 -18.98 -19.72
CA LYS A 528 -23.81 -18.24 -19.22
C LYS A 528 -24.75 -17.77 -20.31
N GLN A 529 -24.29 -17.70 -21.56
CA GLN A 529 -25.06 -17.04 -22.63
C GLN A 529 -26.30 -17.83 -23.03
N GLU A 530 -26.17 -19.15 -23.23
CA GLU A 530 -27.24 -19.99 -23.77
C GLU A 530 -28.49 -19.98 -22.87
N TRP A 531 -28.33 -20.31 -21.59
CA TRP A 531 -29.46 -20.32 -20.66
C TRP A 531 -30.01 -18.93 -20.36
N LEU A 532 -29.19 -17.87 -20.42
CA LEU A 532 -29.67 -16.50 -20.21
C LEU A 532 -30.55 -16.03 -21.37
N VAL A 533 -30.23 -16.45 -22.61
CA VAL A 533 -31.05 -16.20 -23.80
C VAL A 533 -32.39 -16.93 -23.70
N ASP A 534 -32.41 -18.17 -23.20
CA ASP A 534 -33.65 -18.91 -22.95
C ASP A 534 -34.57 -18.17 -21.99
N ILE A 535 -34.02 -17.66 -20.88
CA ILE A 535 -34.76 -16.85 -19.89
C ILE A 535 -35.29 -15.55 -20.51
N CYS A 536 -34.50 -14.91 -21.38
CA CYS A 536 -34.97 -13.71 -22.10
C CYS A 536 -36.18 -14.01 -22.98
N LYS A 537 -36.17 -15.13 -23.73
CA LYS A 537 -37.29 -15.55 -24.57
C LYS A 537 -38.54 -15.87 -23.75
N GLU A 538 -38.37 -16.51 -22.60
CA GLU A 538 -39.48 -16.91 -21.72
C GLU A 538 -40.22 -15.70 -21.14
N HIS A 539 -39.48 -14.69 -20.68
CA HIS A 539 -40.07 -13.56 -19.95
C HIS A 539 -40.23 -12.28 -20.79
N GLY A 540 -39.83 -12.29 -22.06
CA GLY A 540 -39.85 -11.10 -22.92
C GLY A 540 -38.79 -10.07 -22.55
N TYR A 541 -37.73 -10.49 -21.84
CA TYR A 541 -36.58 -9.62 -21.53
C TYR A 541 -35.64 -9.52 -22.72
N ARG A 542 -34.68 -8.60 -22.61
CA ARG A 542 -33.65 -8.39 -23.63
C ARG A 542 -32.32 -8.96 -23.17
N TYR A 543 -31.66 -9.70 -24.04
CA TYR A 543 -30.29 -10.13 -23.82
C TYR A 543 -29.31 -9.02 -24.24
N SER A 544 -28.26 -8.79 -23.45
CA SER A 544 -27.13 -7.95 -23.81
C SER A 544 -25.81 -8.73 -23.71
N PRO A 545 -25.00 -8.79 -24.79
CA PRO A 545 -23.63 -9.26 -24.71
C PRO A 545 -22.74 -8.25 -23.96
N ARG A 546 -21.47 -8.63 -23.71
CA ARG A 546 -20.42 -7.74 -23.22
C ARG A 546 -19.37 -7.55 -24.31
N VAL A 547 -19.74 -6.87 -25.39
CA VAL A 547 -18.94 -6.79 -26.63
C VAL A 547 -17.52 -6.29 -26.38
N HIS A 548 -17.33 -5.37 -25.42
CA HIS A 548 -16.00 -4.89 -25.06
C HIS A 548 -15.10 -5.99 -24.47
N VAL A 549 -15.66 -6.84 -23.62
CA VAL A 549 -14.97 -8.02 -23.05
C VAL A 549 -14.70 -9.05 -24.14
N ASP A 550 -15.67 -9.25 -25.04
CA ASP A 550 -15.56 -10.22 -26.14
C ASP A 550 -14.46 -9.84 -27.14
N ILE A 551 -14.32 -8.55 -27.48
CA ILE A 551 -13.36 -8.08 -28.49
C ILE A 551 -11.98 -7.78 -27.87
N TRP A 552 -11.93 -7.16 -26.68
CA TRP A 552 -10.70 -6.61 -26.11
C TRP A 552 -10.35 -7.14 -24.72
N GLY A 553 -11.12 -8.07 -24.16
CA GLY A 553 -10.89 -8.61 -22.82
C GLY A 553 -11.04 -7.54 -21.73
N ASP A 554 -10.09 -7.46 -20.82
CA ASP A 554 -10.06 -6.50 -19.71
C ASP A 554 -9.38 -5.17 -20.06
N LYS A 555 -9.09 -4.92 -21.35
CA LYS A 555 -8.40 -3.72 -21.81
C LYS A 555 -9.24 -2.46 -21.55
N ARG A 556 -8.58 -1.40 -21.07
CA ARG A 556 -9.21 -0.11 -20.73
C ARG A 556 -9.31 0.81 -21.95
N GLY A 557 -10.38 1.62 -22.00
CA GLY A 557 -10.51 2.77 -22.90
C GLY A 557 -10.63 2.39 -24.37
N VAL A 558 -11.17 1.20 -24.64
CA VAL A 558 -11.33 0.62 -25.98
C VAL A 558 -12.77 0.33 -26.29
#